data_AF-A0A172TF04-F1
#
_entry.id   AF-A0A172TF04-F1
#
_cell.length_a   1.000
_cell.length_b   1.000
_cell.length_c   1.000
_cell.angle_alpha   90.00
_cell.angle_beta   90.00
_cell.angle_gamma   90.00
#
_symmetry.space_group_name_H-M   'P 1'
#
loop_
_entity.id
_entity.type
_entity.pdbx_description
1 polymer ?
#
loop_
_entity_poly.entity_id
_entity_poly.type
_entity_poly.pdbx_seq_one_letter_code
_entity_poly.pdbx_strand_id
1 'polypeptide(L)'
;MLFEHQVKLVANNLCDFLSLFLCLKELYILERFDFYKTKEELLDDYELNFRKSILEREDEISLFSTEMTSRIKLRTIEDAYDYIMDLRYAI
;
A
#
# COMPACT_ATOMS: atom_id res chain seq x y z
N MET A 1 29.29 2.16 -1.84
CA MET A 1 29.49 3.42 -1.06
C MET A 1 28.43 3.51 0.03
N LEU A 2 28.69 4.08 1.21
CA LEU A 2 27.70 4.17 2.32
C LEU A 2 26.36 4.80 1.87
N PHE A 3 26.44 5.82 1.01
CA PHE A 3 25.27 6.51 0.46
C PHE A 3 24.51 5.71 -0.60
N GLU A 4 25.18 4.82 -1.33
CA GLU A 4 24.52 3.98 -2.34
C GLU A 4 23.52 3.02 -1.69
N HIS A 5 23.80 2.57 -0.46
CA HIS A 5 22.91 1.73 0.31
C HIS A 5 21.68 2.52 0.83
N GLN A 6 21.90 3.74 1.32
CA GLN A 6 20.82 4.61 1.81
C GLN A 6 19.86 5.04 0.69
N VAL A 7 20.40 5.45 -0.47
CA VAL A 7 19.59 5.83 -1.64
C VAL A 7 18.74 4.64 -2.12
N LYS A 8 19.32 3.43 -2.17
CA LYS A 8 18.57 2.21 -2.51
C LYS A 8 17.48 1.89 -1.50
N LEU A 9 17.75 2.04 -0.20
CA LEU A 9 16.76 1.83 0.85
C LEU A 9 15.57 2.79 0.72
N VAL A 10 15.85 4.08 0.52
CA VAL A 10 14.80 5.09 0.31
C VAL A 10 13.98 4.77 -0.94
N ALA A 11 14.63 4.42 -2.05
CA ALA A 11 13.95 4.05 -3.29
C ALA A 11 13.05 2.81 -3.10
N ASN A 12 13.53 1.77 -2.40
CA ASN A 12 12.75 0.58 -2.13
C ASN A 12 11.53 0.87 -1.26
N ASN A 13 11.70 1.61 -0.16
CA ASN A 13 10.58 1.96 0.72
C ASN A 13 9.52 2.81 -0.01
N LEU A 14 9.95 3.70 -0.91
CA LEU A 14 9.03 4.47 -1.74
C LEU A 14 8.27 3.57 -2.73
N CYS A 15 8.95 2.63 -3.38
CA CYS A 15 8.31 1.65 -4.25
C CYS A 15 7.29 0.79 -3.48
N ASP A 16 7.64 0.32 -2.28
CA ASP A 16 6.74 -0.46 -1.44
C ASP A 16 5.50 0.33 -1.05
N PHE A 17 5.67 1.59 -0.67
CA PHE A 17 4.57 2.50 -0.33
C PHE A 17 3.62 2.72 -1.52
N LEU A 18 4.16 2.96 -2.72
CA LEU A 18 3.35 3.12 -3.93
C LEU A 18 2.66 1.82 -4.34
N SER A 19 3.31 0.66 -4.17
CA SER A 19 2.69 -0.65 -4.37
C SER A 19 1.54 -0.90 -3.38
N LEU A 20 1.71 -0.53 -2.11
CA LEU A 20 0.65 -0.61 -1.10
C LEU A 20 -0.54 0.27 -1.46
N PHE A 21 -0.30 1.50 -1.96
CA PHE A 21 -1.37 2.34 -2.50
C PHE A 21 -2.13 1.64 -3.63
N LEU A 22 -1.46 0.94 -4.55
CA LEU A 22 -2.16 0.23 -5.64
C LEU A 22 -3.06 -0.89 -5.12
N CYS A 23 -2.65 -1.59 -4.06
CA CYS A 23 -3.44 -2.64 -3.43
C CYS A 23 -4.66 -2.07 -2.70
N LEU A 24 -4.43 -1.03 -1.88
CA LEU A 24 -5.41 -0.53 -0.91
C LEU A 24 -6.26 0.61 -1.46
N LYS A 25 -5.76 1.36 -2.43
CA LYS A 25 -6.37 2.57 -3.02
C LYS A 25 -6.66 3.70 -2.01
N GLU A 26 -6.24 3.51 -0.76
CA GLU A 26 -6.43 4.43 0.35
C GLU A 26 -5.27 4.24 1.33
N LEU A 27 -4.51 5.31 1.58
CA LEU A 27 -3.31 5.27 2.43
C LEU A 27 -3.63 5.43 3.91
N TYR A 28 -4.75 6.10 4.25
CA TYR A 28 -5.14 6.28 5.65
C TYR A 28 -5.44 4.95 6.37
N ILE A 29 -5.69 3.87 5.63
CA ILE A 29 -5.81 2.53 6.21
C ILE A 29 -4.51 2.06 6.88
N LEU A 30 -3.35 2.55 6.45
CA LEU A 30 -2.06 2.20 7.04
C LEU A 30 -1.94 2.69 8.49
N GLU A 31 -2.58 3.80 8.85
CA GLU A 31 -2.62 4.31 10.23
C GLU A 31 -3.45 3.43 11.17
N ARG A 32 -4.26 2.52 10.60
CA ARG A 32 -5.18 1.64 11.35
C ARG A 32 -4.69 0.20 11.41
N PHE A 33 -3.56 -0.11 10.77
CA PHE A 33 -3.03 -1.48 10.69
C PHE A 33 -2.67 -2.09 12.04
N ASP A 34 -2.39 -1.27 13.06
CA ASP A 34 -2.15 -1.72 14.42
C ASP A 34 -3.40 -2.29 15.11
N PHE A 35 -4.58 -2.01 14.59
CA PHE A 35 -5.84 -2.56 15.11
C PHE A 35 -6.18 -3.92 14.50
N TYR A 36 -5.67 -4.25 13.32
CA TYR A 36 -5.96 -5.51 12.65
C TYR A 36 -5.05 -6.64 13.16
N LYS A 37 -5.67 -7.66 13.72
CA LYS A 37 -5.07 -8.94 14.14
C LYS A 37 -5.31 -10.04 13.12
N THR A 38 -6.37 -9.91 12.31
CA THR A 38 -6.66 -10.82 11.21
C THR A 38 -6.95 -10.05 9.92
N LYS A 39 -6.87 -10.77 8.80
CA LYS A 39 -7.18 -10.22 7.48
C LYS A 39 -8.65 -9.84 7.35
N GLU A 40 -9.54 -10.61 7.99
CA GLU A 40 -10.97 -10.34 8.01
C GLU A 40 -11.26 -8.99 8.68
N GLU A 41 -10.57 -8.65 9.78
CA GLU A 41 -10.74 -7.35 10.44
C GLU A 41 -10.35 -6.18 9.52
N LEU A 42 -9.29 -6.34 8.71
CA LEU A 42 -8.93 -5.36 7.68
C LEU A 42 -10.03 -5.23 6.62
N LEU A 43 -10.53 -6.37 6.12
CA LEU A 43 -11.54 -6.37 5.05
C LEU A 43 -12.87 -5.76 5.52
N ASP A 44 -13.32 -6.10 6.72
CA ASP A 44 -14.52 -5.55 7.33
C ASP A 44 -14.39 -4.02 7.47
N ASP A 45 -13.24 -3.55 7.96
CA ASP A 45 -12.97 -2.12 8.10
C ASP A 45 -12.86 -1.39 6.75
N TYR A 46 -12.23 -2.03 5.77
CA TYR A 46 -12.14 -1.55 4.39
C TYR A 46 -13.53 -1.31 3.80
N GLU A 47 -14.41 -2.32 3.89
CA GLU A 47 -15.77 -2.24 3.39
C GLU A 47 -16.58 -1.15 4.12
N LEU A 48 -16.43 -1.05 5.44
CA LEU A 48 -17.24 -0.15 6.26
C LEU A 48 -16.82 1.32 6.14
N ASN A 49 -15.52 1.59 6.08
CA ASN A 49 -14.97 2.94 6.26
C ASN A 49 -14.30 3.54 5.02
N PHE A 50 -13.86 2.73 4.06
CA PHE A 50 -13.04 3.21 2.95
C PHE A 50 -13.65 2.96 1.58
N ARG A 51 -14.38 1.85 1.39
CA ARG A 51 -14.89 1.46 0.08
C ARG A 51 -15.72 2.53 -0.61
N LYS A 52 -16.62 3.20 0.11
CA LYS A 52 -17.49 4.23 -0.47
C LYS A 52 -16.67 5.40 -1.06
N SER A 53 -15.71 5.93 -0.30
CA SER A 53 -14.89 7.06 -0.75
C SER A 53 -13.90 6.67 -1.86
N ILE A 54 -13.48 5.40 -1.90
CA ILE A 54 -12.68 4.85 -3.00
C ILE A 54 -13.51 4.77 -4.27
N LEU A 55 -14.75 4.26 -4.20
CA LEU A 55 -15.66 4.19 -5.36
C LEU A 55 -16.01 5.59 -5.89
N GLU A 56 -16.23 6.56 -5.00
CA GLU A 56 -16.50 7.95 -5.40
C GLU A 56 -15.32 8.61 -6.14
N ARG A 57 -14.10 8.09 -5.98
CA ARG A 57 -12.87 8.59 -6.61
C ARG A 57 -12.24 7.58 -7.58
N GLU A 58 -12.99 6.58 -8.02
CA GLU A 58 -12.45 5.46 -8.79
C GLU A 58 -11.76 5.92 -10.08
N ASP A 59 -12.35 6.87 -10.80
CA ASP A 59 -11.78 7.42 -12.03
C ASP A 59 -10.44 8.12 -11.79
N GLU A 60 -10.33 8.91 -10.71
CA GLU A 60 -9.11 9.62 -10.33
C GLU A 60 -8.02 8.62 -9.91
N ILE A 61 -8.38 7.64 -9.08
CA ILE A 61 -7.48 6.58 -8.62
C ILE A 61 -7.00 5.74 -9.80
N SER A 62 -7.87 5.41 -10.75
CA SER A 62 -7.55 4.64 -11.94
C SER A 62 -6.59 5.39 -12.87
N LEU A 63 -6.84 6.68 -13.10
CA LEU A 63 -5.95 7.55 -13.87
C LEU A 63 -4.56 7.61 -13.22
N PHE A 64 -4.51 7.87 -11.90
CA PHE A 64 -3.26 7.95 -11.16
C PHE A 64 -2.50 6.61 -11.18
N SER A 65 -3.20 5.50 -10.95
CA SER A 65 -2.61 4.15 -10.96
C SER A 65 -2.02 3.80 -12.32
N THR A 66 -2.71 4.17 -13.41
CA THR A 66 -2.25 3.95 -14.78
C THR A 66 -0.99 4.77 -15.08
N GLU A 67 -1.02 6.07 -14.80
CA GLU A 67 0.13 6.95 -15.02
C GLU A 67 1.34 6.50 -14.19
N MET A 68 1.13 6.12 -12.94
CA MET A 68 2.18 5.66 -12.04
C MET A 68 2.83 4.36 -12.55
N THR A 69 2.02 3.34 -12.88
CA THR A 69 2.53 2.04 -13.35
C THR A 69 3.19 2.12 -14.73
N SER A 70 2.82 3.11 -15.56
CA SER A 70 3.47 3.35 -16.86
C SER A 70 4.89 3.91 -16.75
N ARG A 71 5.22 4.58 -15.64
CA ARG A 71 6.49 5.31 -15.44
C ARG A 71 7.43 4.64 -14.44
N ILE A 72 6.87 3.93 -13.47
CA ILE A 72 7.62 3.34 -12.36
C ILE A 72 7.41 1.84 -12.37
N LYS A 73 8.51 1.09 -12.41
CA LYS A 73 8.47 -0.36 -12.23
C LYS A 73 8.30 -0.68 -10.75
N LEU A 74 7.05 -0.70 -10.32
CA LEU A 74 6.67 -1.07 -8.97
C LEU A 74 6.76 -2.59 -8.78
N ARG A 75 7.04 -3.00 -7.54
CA ARG A 75 6.94 -4.42 -7.16
C ARG A 75 5.47 -4.80 -7.09
N THR A 76 5.17 -6.05 -7.37
CA THR A 76 3.85 -6.61 -7.08
C THR A 76 3.77 -6.95 -5.60
N ILE A 77 2.75 -6.45 -4.93
CA ILE A 77 2.31 -6.91 -3.61
C ILE A 77 0.99 -7.64 -3.87
N GLU A 78 0.99 -8.97 -3.70
CA GLU A 78 -0.20 -9.78 -3.95
C GLU A 78 -1.24 -9.56 -2.86
N ASP A 79 -0.77 -9.44 -1.62
CA ASP A 79 -1.61 -9.21 -0.46
C ASP A 79 -1.01 -8.15 0.46
N ALA A 80 -1.73 -7.04 0.64
CA ALA A 80 -1.26 -5.94 1.47
C ALA A 80 -1.23 -6.28 2.96
N TYR A 81 -2.15 -7.13 3.43
CA TYR A 81 -2.19 -7.54 4.83
C TYR A 81 -0.97 -8.40 5.15
N ASP A 82 -0.78 -9.49 4.39
CA ASP A 82 0.33 -10.40 4.63
C ASP A 82 1.68 -9.67 4.52
N TYR A 83 1.81 -8.77 3.52
CA TYR A 83 3.01 -7.96 3.36
C TYR A 83 3.33 -7.08 4.57
N ILE A 84 2.34 -6.35 5.11
CA ILE A 84 2.55 -5.47 6.26
C ILE A 84 2.80 -6.28 7.54
N MET A 85 2.13 -7.42 7.70
CA MET A 85 2.35 -8.30 8.84
C MET A 85 3.74 -8.93 8.82
N ASP A 86 4.25 -9.34 7.66
CA ASP A 86 5.62 -9.82 7.50
C ASP A 86 6.63 -8.73 7.91
N LEU A 87 6.41 -7.48 7.52
CA LEU A 87 7.26 -6.36 7.94
C LEU A 87 7.21 -6.12 9.45
N ARG A 88 6.03 -6.27 10.08
CA ARG A 88 5.87 -6.12 11.53
C ARG A 88 6.67 -7.17 12.31
N TYR A 89 6.76 -8.39 11.79
CA TYR A 89 7.49 -9.49 12.44
C TYR A 89 8.96 -9.62 12.00
N ALA A 90 9.39 -8.86 10.98
CA ALA A 90 10.78 -8.82 10.53
C ALA A 90 11.68 -7.88 11.37
N ILE A 91 11.09 -7.11 12.29
CA ILE A 91 11.76 -6.21 13.24
C ILE A 91 11.83 -6.86 14.62
#